data_AF-A0A815T276-F1
#
_entry.id   AF-A0A815T276-F1
#
_cell.length_a   1.000
_cell.length_b   1.000
_cell.length_c   1.000
_cell.angle_alpha   90.00
_cell.angle_beta   90.00
_cell.angle_gamma   90.00
#
_symmetry.space_group_name_H-M   'P 1'
#
loop_
_entity.id
_entity.type
_entity.pdbx_description
1 polymer ?
#
loop_
_entity_poly.entity_id
_entity_poly.type
_entity_poly.pdbx_seq_one_letter_code
_entity_poly.pdbx_strand_id
1 'polypeptide(L)'
;MDYSLINAGIQITRSIVPIIIILGVLSNFLNIIILRRSNLKRYGCSLYFITMSISNIFYLSICVTYNLLLDGYQIDLVRYSSILCKLISYFLNFCPYISVCMLILASIDRYLSSSLSAQRRKLRNAILFDVYNNDIIGCTSKSNNIFIFGLLTIYNTKKLNRNRIVVFRYRRTERQLARMLIVQVLSHVILNLPFLIMFLMLLISITFPSNIIFYFLYLLFKILFYMAFITPFFLYILSAQLYRAELILLLKKTFRIYNRIAIRPMPGNRN
;
A
#
# COMPACT_ATOMS: atom_id res chain seq x y z
N MET A 1 -28.84 -8.44 -25.64
CA MET A 1 -27.38 -8.50 -25.41
C MET A 1 -26.91 -7.45 -24.41
N ASP A 2 -27.52 -6.27 -24.40
CA ASP A 2 -27.10 -5.14 -23.57
C ASP A 2 -27.27 -5.34 -22.06
N TYR A 3 -28.42 -5.85 -21.62
CA TYR A 3 -28.68 -6.14 -20.21
C TYR A 3 -27.82 -7.28 -19.65
N SER A 4 -27.46 -8.26 -20.48
CA SER A 4 -26.61 -9.38 -20.04
C SER A 4 -25.18 -8.94 -19.71
N LEU A 5 -24.64 -7.94 -20.43
CA LEU A 5 -23.28 -7.47 -20.19
C LEU A 5 -23.16 -6.68 -18.88
N ILE A 6 -24.14 -5.82 -18.59
CA ILE A 6 -24.21 -5.07 -17.32
C ILE A 6 -24.31 -6.05 -16.16
N ASN A 7 -25.23 -7.02 -16.25
CA ASN A 7 -25.42 -8.03 -15.21
C ASN A 7 -24.15 -8.87 -15.01
N ALA A 8 -23.45 -9.24 -16.09
CA ALA A 8 -22.16 -9.93 -15.99
C ALA A 8 -21.13 -9.09 -15.22
N GLY A 9 -20.98 -7.80 -15.54
CA GLY A 9 -20.06 -6.90 -14.82
C GLY A 9 -20.36 -6.77 -13.33
N ILE A 10 -21.65 -6.69 -12.98
CA ILE A 10 -22.10 -6.64 -11.58
C ILE A 10 -21.81 -7.96 -10.87
N GLN A 11 -22.10 -9.11 -11.49
CA GLN A 11 -21.84 -10.43 -10.89
C GLN A 11 -20.34 -10.70 -10.68
N ILE A 12 -19.51 -10.28 -11.64
CA ILE A 12 -18.05 -10.33 -11.51
C ILE A 12 -17.61 -9.48 -10.32
N THR A 13 -18.11 -8.24 -10.20
CA THR A 13 -17.82 -7.35 -9.07
C THR A 13 -18.21 -7.97 -7.73
N ARG A 14 -19.44 -8.50 -7.63
CA ARG A 14 -19.95 -9.15 -6.40
C ARG A 14 -19.13 -10.37 -5.96
N SER A 15 -18.53 -11.08 -6.91
CA SER A 15 -17.76 -12.30 -6.62
C SER A 15 -16.29 -12.02 -6.34
N ILE A 16 -15.65 -11.17 -7.16
CA ILE A 16 -14.20 -10.95 -7.12
C ILE A 16 -13.82 -9.93 -6.05
N VAL A 17 -14.57 -8.83 -5.88
CA VAL A 17 -14.17 -7.75 -4.98
C VAL A 17 -14.13 -8.18 -3.50
N PRO A 18 -15.05 -9.02 -2.96
CA PRO A 18 -14.90 -9.55 -1.60
C PRO A 18 -13.61 -10.35 -1.40
N ILE A 19 -13.23 -11.17 -2.40
CA ILE A 19 -11.98 -11.95 -2.37
C ILE A 19 -10.78 -10.99 -2.32
N ILE A 20 -10.82 -9.92 -3.11
CA ILE A 20 -9.81 -8.85 -3.11
C ILE A 20 -9.69 -8.20 -1.73
N ILE A 21 -10.81 -7.85 -1.10
CA ILE A 21 -10.82 -7.22 0.23
C ILE A 21 -10.18 -8.16 1.25
N ILE A 22 -10.61 -9.42 1.31
CA ILE A 22 -10.11 -10.40 2.29
C ILE A 22 -8.61 -10.64 2.08
N LEU A 23 -8.19 -10.98 0.85
CA LEU A 23 -6.79 -11.22 0.54
C LEU A 23 -5.93 -9.98 0.75
N GLY A 24 -6.43 -8.81 0.39
CA GLY A 24 -5.71 -7.55 0.53
C GLY A 24 -5.52 -7.14 1.99
N VAL A 25 -6.53 -7.30 2.85
CA VAL A 25 -6.38 -7.02 4.28
C VAL A 25 -5.38 -8.00 4.91
N LEU A 26 -5.51 -9.30 4.63
CA LEU A 26 -4.59 -10.32 5.14
C LEU A 26 -3.14 -10.06 4.69
N SER A 27 -2.94 -9.75 3.42
CA SER A 27 -1.62 -9.58 2.83
C SER A 27 -0.91 -8.32 3.34
N ASN A 28 -1.63 -7.21 3.45
CA ASN A 28 -1.09 -5.98 4.03
C ASN A 28 -0.85 -6.09 5.55
N PHE A 29 -1.67 -6.86 6.27
CA PHE A 29 -1.42 -7.14 7.69
C PHE A 29 -0.14 -7.96 7.88
N LEU A 30 0.05 -9.01 7.08
CA LEU A 30 1.29 -9.79 7.08
C LEU A 30 2.51 -8.95 6.71
N ASN A 31 2.39 -8.03 5.74
CA ASN A 31 3.44 -7.07 5.40
C ASN A 31 3.87 -6.25 6.63
N ILE A 32 2.92 -5.73 7.39
CA ILE A 32 3.22 -4.95 8.61
C ILE A 32 3.98 -5.82 9.62
N ILE A 33 3.52 -7.05 9.88
CA ILE A 33 4.18 -7.94 10.85
C ILE A 33 5.61 -8.27 10.42
N ILE A 34 5.82 -8.61 9.15
CA ILE A 34 7.13 -9.04 8.62
C ILE A 34 8.09 -7.85 8.61
N LEU A 35 7.67 -6.69 8.11
CA LEU A 35 8.52 -5.50 8.00
C LEU A 35 8.88 -4.89 9.38
N ARG A 36 8.09 -5.15 10.42
CA ARG A 36 8.40 -4.76 11.81
C ARG A 36 9.49 -5.60 12.47
N ARG A 37 9.91 -6.74 11.90
CA ARG A 37 10.96 -7.59 12.49
C ARG A 37 12.31 -6.89 12.45
N SER A 38 13.14 -7.13 13.47
CA SER A 38 14.41 -6.43 13.72
C SER A 38 15.37 -6.41 12.51
N ASN A 39 15.38 -7.49 11.72
CA ASN A 39 16.24 -7.61 10.55
C ASN A 39 15.79 -6.73 9.37
N LEU A 40 14.52 -6.34 9.30
CA LEU A 40 13.96 -5.50 8.24
C LEU A 40 13.73 -4.05 8.71
N LYS A 41 13.45 -3.82 9.99
CA LYS A 41 13.24 -2.48 10.57
C LYS A 41 14.47 -1.55 10.45
N ARG A 42 15.66 -2.13 10.26
CA ARG A 42 16.91 -1.38 10.04
C ARG A 42 17.02 -0.68 8.67
N TYR A 43 16.12 -0.96 7.74
CA TYR A 43 16.10 -0.34 6.41
C TYR A 43 15.05 0.78 6.36
N GLY A 44 15.42 1.95 5.82
CA GLY A 44 14.52 3.11 5.72
C GLY A 44 13.26 2.83 4.91
N CYS A 45 13.38 2.10 3.80
CA CYS A 45 12.26 1.67 2.96
C CYS A 45 11.15 0.92 3.73
N SER A 46 11.50 0.20 4.81
CA SER A 46 10.52 -0.59 5.57
C SER A 46 9.45 0.27 6.24
N LEU A 47 9.77 1.50 6.66
CA LEU A 47 8.78 2.41 7.27
C LEU A 47 7.74 2.85 6.24
N TYR A 48 8.18 3.31 5.06
CA TYR A 48 7.28 3.70 3.97
C TYR A 48 6.36 2.55 3.55
N PHE A 49 6.88 1.32 3.47
CA PHE A 49 6.07 0.15 3.14
C PHE A 49 5.07 -0.23 4.24
N ILE A 50 5.40 0.00 5.51
CA ILE A 50 4.46 -0.19 6.62
C ILE A 50 3.34 0.87 6.53
N THR A 51 3.68 2.15 6.36
CA THR A 51 2.70 3.23 6.23
C THR A 51 1.79 3.02 5.02
N MET A 52 2.36 2.61 3.89
CA MET A 52 1.61 2.17 2.70
C MET A 52 0.65 1.01 3.02
N SER A 53 1.11 -0.02 3.74
CA SER A 53 0.28 -1.18 4.09
C SER A 53 -0.89 -0.80 4.99
N ILE A 54 -0.69 0.14 5.94
CA ILE A 54 -1.76 0.67 6.80
C ILE A 54 -2.81 1.41 5.95
N SER A 55 -2.35 2.29 5.05
CA SER A 55 -3.24 3.03 4.15
C SER A 55 -4.06 2.08 3.25
N ASN A 56 -3.42 1.04 2.72
CA ASN A 56 -4.07 0.02 1.91
C ASN A 56 -5.15 -0.76 2.69
N ILE A 57 -4.88 -1.14 3.95
CA ILE A 57 -5.89 -1.82 4.79
C ILE A 57 -7.11 -0.93 4.98
N PHE A 58 -6.91 0.35 5.31
CA PHE A 58 -8.00 1.30 5.50
C PHE A 58 -8.82 1.47 4.22
N TYR A 59 -8.14 1.65 3.08
CA TYR A 59 -8.78 1.77 1.77
C TYR A 59 -9.61 0.54 1.42
N LEU A 60 -9.04 -0.66 1.55
CA LEU A 60 -9.73 -1.92 1.25
C LEU A 60 -10.93 -2.14 2.18
N SER A 61 -10.78 -1.86 3.47
CA SER A 61 -11.82 -2.17 4.46
C SER A 61 -13.02 -1.23 4.38
N ILE A 62 -12.79 0.06 4.09
CA ILE A 62 -13.85 1.08 4.11
C ILE A 62 -14.24 1.47 2.69
N CYS A 63 -13.29 1.91 1.89
CA CYS A 63 -13.56 2.53 0.59
C CYS A 63 -13.92 1.51 -0.49
N VAL A 64 -13.22 0.39 -0.56
CA VAL A 64 -13.55 -0.68 -1.51
C VAL A 64 -14.84 -1.39 -1.11
N THR A 65 -15.06 -1.62 0.18
CA THR A 65 -16.36 -2.14 0.70
C THR A 65 -17.52 -1.22 0.33
N TYR A 66 -17.36 0.10 0.45
CA TYR A 66 -18.38 1.04 -0.01
C TYR A 66 -18.64 0.92 -1.53
N ASN A 67 -17.59 0.88 -2.36
CA ASN A 67 -17.76 0.69 -3.81
C ASN A 67 -18.42 -0.65 -4.15
N LEU A 68 -18.15 -1.72 -3.39
CA LEU A 68 -18.82 -3.00 -3.56
C LEU A 68 -20.32 -2.88 -3.27
N LEU A 69 -20.70 -2.18 -2.20
CA LEU A 69 -22.11 -1.94 -1.87
C LEU A 69 -22.79 -1.11 -2.96
N LEU A 70 -22.13 -0.06 -3.46
CA LEU A 70 -22.65 0.81 -4.50
C LEU A 70 -22.74 0.11 -5.87
N ASP A 71 -21.62 -0.34 -6.42
CA ASP A 71 -21.55 -0.89 -7.79
C ASP A 71 -22.09 -2.32 -7.86
N GLY A 72 -21.86 -3.11 -6.80
CA GLY A 72 -22.30 -4.49 -6.72
C GLY A 72 -23.76 -4.59 -6.31
N TYR A 73 -24.15 -3.99 -5.19
CA TYR A 73 -25.47 -4.18 -4.58
C TYR A 73 -26.44 -3.03 -4.84
N GLN A 74 -26.02 -1.95 -5.50
CA GLN A 74 -26.83 -0.75 -5.72
C GLN A 74 -27.30 -0.09 -4.41
N ILE A 75 -26.51 -0.28 -3.34
CA ILE A 75 -26.77 0.29 -2.01
C ILE A 75 -25.91 1.55 -1.86
N ASP A 76 -26.55 2.71 -2.01
CA ASP A 76 -25.92 4.01 -1.83
C ASP A 76 -26.05 4.49 -0.38
N LEU A 77 -25.03 4.20 0.43
CA LEU A 77 -24.95 4.65 1.83
C LEU A 77 -24.76 6.17 1.97
N VAL A 78 -24.15 6.84 0.98
CA VAL A 78 -23.82 8.27 1.10
C VAL A 78 -25.03 9.16 0.85
N ARG A 79 -26.06 8.63 0.18
CA ARG A 79 -27.35 9.32 0.00
C ARG A 79 -28.05 9.64 1.33
N TYR A 80 -27.82 8.85 2.37
CA TYR A 80 -28.46 9.02 3.68
C TYR A 80 -27.76 10.06 4.57
N SER A 81 -26.52 10.45 4.29
CA SER A 81 -25.77 11.40 5.12
C SER A 81 -24.75 12.20 4.33
N SER A 82 -24.89 13.53 4.37
CA SER A 82 -23.95 14.47 3.74
C SER A 82 -22.53 14.37 4.33
N ILE A 83 -22.43 14.00 5.61
CA ILE A 83 -21.14 13.80 6.30
C ILE A 83 -20.46 12.55 5.75
N LEU A 84 -21.17 11.42 5.67
CA LEU A 84 -20.63 10.18 5.09
C LEU A 84 -20.24 10.38 3.63
N CYS A 85 -21.04 11.11 2.85
CA CYS A 85 -20.71 11.46 1.47
C CYS A 85 -19.34 12.16 1.34
N LYS A 86 -19.13 13.21 2.13
CA LYS A 86 -17.87 13.97 2.12
C LYS A 86 -16.69 13.13 2.60
N LEU A 87 -16.87 12.36 3.68
CA LEU A 87 -15.81 11.51 4.22
C LEU A 87 -15.41 10.39 3.26
N ILE A 88 -16.37 9.62 2.75
CA ILE A 88 -16.10 8.52 1.81
C ILE A 88 -15.46 9.06 0.54
N SER A 89 -15.99 10.15 -0.04
CA SER A 89 -15.41 10.78 -1.22
C SER A 89 -13.97 11.26 -0.97
N TYR A 90 -13.70 11.82 0.20
CA TYR A 90 -12.35 12.22 0.59
C TYR A 90 -11.40 11.01 0.66
N PHE A 91 -11.76 9.97 1.41
CA PHE A 91 -10.91 8.80 1.60
C PHE A 91 -10.71 7.97 0.32
N LEU A 92 -11.72 7.93 -0.57
CA LEU A 92 -11.64 7.29 -1.88
C LEU A 92 -10.51 7.87 -2.74
N ASN A 93 -10.23 9.16 -2.60
CA ASN A 93 -9.15 9.84 -3.31
C ASN A 93 -7.85 9.87 -2.50
N PHE A 94 -7.95 10.08 -1.19
CA PHE A 94 -6.81 10.32 -0.32
C PHE A 94 -5.97 9.05 -0.05
N CYS A 95 -6.59 7.91 0.23
CA CYS A 95 -5.84 6.71 0.61
C CYS A 95 -4.99 6.14 -0.55
N PRO A 96 -5.51 6.01 -1.80
CA PRO A 96 -4.68 5.64 -2.94
C PRO A 96 -3.50 6.60 -3.16
N TYR A 97 -3.73 7.90 -2.98
CA TYR A 97 -2.69 8.92 -3.09
C TYR A 97 -1.58 8.71 -2.06
N ILE A 98 -1.91 8.50 -0.78
CA ILE A 98 -0.92 8.22 0.27
C ILE A 98 -0.11 6.96 -0.07
N SER A 99 -0.76 5.90 -0.54
CA SER A 99 -0.09 4.67 -0.96
C SER A 99 0.97 4.93 -2.04
N VAL A 100 0.62 5.67 -3.10
CA VAL A 100 1.55 6.04 -4.18
C VAL A 100 2.66 6.97 -3.67
N CYS A 101 2.34 7.96 -2.85
CA CYS A 101 3.35 8.86 -2.28
C CYS A 101 4.41 8.10 -1.47
N MET A 102 3.99 7.14 -0.65
CA MET A 102 4.93 6.31 0.11
C MET A 102 5.81 5.45 -0.79
N LEU A 103 5.29 4.98 -1.93
CA LEU A 103 6.09 4.27 -2.94
C LEU A 103 7.17 5.16 -3.57
N ILE A 104 6.79 6.39 -3.91
CA ILE A 104 7.69 7.38 -4.51
C ILE A 104 8.76 7.78 -3.50
N LEU A 105 8.37 8.08 -2.26
CA LEU A 105 9.31 8.41 -1.19
C LEU A 105 10.28 7.26 -0.91
N ALA A 106 9.81 6.02 -0.89
CA ALA A 106 10.69 4.84 -0.78
C ALA A 106 11.68 4.75 -1.95
N SER A 107 11.26 5.12 -3.17
CA SER A 107 12.11 5.14 -4.36
C SER A 107 13.15 6.27 -4.31
N ILE A 108 12.78 7.45 -3.81
CA ILE A 108 13.69 8.58 -3.58
C ILE A 108 14.71 8.22 -2.48
N ASP A 109 14.25 7.71 -1.34
CA ASP A 109 15.10 7.24 -0.24
C ASP A 109 16.14 6.23 -0.73
N ARG A 110 15.69 5.29 -1.59
CA ARG A 110 16.53 4.30 -2.25
C ARG A 110 17.58 4.93 -3.17
N TYR A 111 17.16 5.86 -4.03
CA TYR A 111 18.05 6.57 -4.95
C TYR A 111 19.12 7.36 -4.20
N LEU A 112 18.72 8.12 -3.17
CA LEU A 112 19.63 8.90 -2.33
C LEU A 112 20.63 8.00 -1.58
N SER A 113 20.17 6.86 -1.05
CA SER A 113 21.02 5.86 -0.39
C SER A 113 22.07 5.24 -1.32
N SER A 114 21.75 5.10 -2.61
CA SER A 114 22.67 4.54 -3.60
C SER A 114 23.77 5.51 -4.05
N SER A 115 23.62 6.80 -3.79
CA SER A 115 24.53 7.83 -4.27
C SER A 115 25.85 7.91 -3.48
N LEU A 116 26.95 8.17 -4.21
CA LEU A 116 28.31 8.20 -3.66
C LEU A 116 28.57 9.45 -2.79
N SER A 117 27.82 10.53 -3.00
CA SER A 117 28.03 11.80 -2.30
C SER A 117 27.54 11.77 -0.85
N ALA A 118 28.39 12.22 0.07
CA ALA A 118 28.07 12.26 1.49
C ALA A 118 26.89 13.19 1.81
N GLN A 119 26.65 14.20 0.97
CA GLN A 119 25.57 15.18 1.10
C GLN A 119 24.18 14.57 0.82
N ARG A 120 24.07 13.69 -0.18
CA ARG A 120 22.81 12.99 -0.50
C ARG A 120 22.46 11.91 0.54
N ARG A 121 23.45 11.30 1.19
CA ARG A 121 23.21 10.40 2.35
C ARG A 121 22.76 11.14 3.61
N LYS A 122 23.14 12.42 3.77
CA LYS A 122 22.64 13.29 4.85
C LYS A 122 21.16 13.66 4.64
N LEU A 123 20.79 13.98 3.40
CA LEU A 123 19.39 14.24 3.01
C LEU A 123 18.45 13.09 3.40
N ARG A 124 18.87 11.85 3.18
CA ARG A 124 18.12 10.64 3.59
C ARG A 124 17.75 10.62 5.07
N ASN A 125 18.71 10.85 5.96
CA ASN A 125 18.46 10.78 7.41
C ASN A 125 17.50 11.88 7.89
N ALA A 126 17.52 13.04 7.23
CA ALA A 126 16.60 14.14 7.51
C ALA A 126 15.16 13.79 7.07
N ILE A 127 14.98 13.27 5.84
CA ILE A 127 13.67 12.80 5.35
C ILE A 127 13.07 11.76 6.32
N LEU A 128 13.87 10.79 6.78
CA LEU A 128 13.42 9.71 7.68
C LEU A 128 13.00 10.25 9.07
N PHE A 129 13.70 11.26 9.59
CA PHE A 129 13.35 11.94 10.84
C PHE A 129 12.07 12.79 10.71
N ASP A 130 11.89 13.47 9.58
CA ASP A 130 10.71 14.30 9.31
C ASP A 130 9.44 13.44 9.15
N VAL A 131 9.54 12.28 8.48
CA VAL A 131 8.46 11.28 8.39
C VAL A 131 8.10 10.75 9.78
N TYR A 132 9.09 10.42 10.62
CA TYR A 132 8.86 9.90 11.97
C TYR A 132 8.14 10.88 12.90
N ASN A 133 8.46 12.18 12.81
CA ASN A 133 7.85 13.21 13.66
C ASN A 133 6.51 13.75 13.11
N ASN A 134 6.27 13.71 11.80
CA ASN A 134 5.04 14.26 11.22
C ASN A 134 3.97 13.21 10.87
N ASP A 135 4.28 11.92 10.71
CA ASP A 135 3.26 10.89 10.47
C ASP A 135 2.35 10.66 11.69
N ILE A 136 2.76 11.06 12.91
CA ILE A 136 1.92 10.95 14.12
C ILE A 136 0.95 12.13 14.26
N ILE A 137 1.20 13.26 13.57
CA ILE A 137 0.44 14.52 13.76
C ILE A 137 -0.28 14.98 12.46
N GLY A 138 0.10 14.47 11.29
CA GLY A 138 -0.37 14.92 9.97
C GLY A 138 -1.70 14.35 9.47
N CYS A 139 -2.50 13.68 10.28
CA CYS A 139 -3.78 13.12 9.84
C CYS A 139 -4.93 14.15 9.74
N THR A 140 -4.73 15.42 10.12
CA THR A 140 -5.84 16.39 10.27
C THR A 140 -5.75 17.68 9.44
N SER A 141 -4.74 17.90 8.58
CA SER A 141 -4.71 19.13 7.76
C SER A 141 -4.35 18.88 6.29
N LYS A 142 -5.14 19.50 5.41
CA LYS A 142 -5.07 19.34 3.96
C LYS A 142 -3.68 19.63 3.39
N SER A 143 -3.38 18.89 2.33
CA SER A 143 -2.60 19.23 1.13
C SER A 143 -2.05 20.66 1.09
N ASN A 144 -0.79 20.83 1.51
CA ASN A 144 0.15 21.86 1.00
C ASN A 144 1.54 21.84 1.67
N ASN A 145 1.87 20.86 2.52
CA ASN A 145 3.14 20.92 3.26
C ASN A 145 4.32 20.13 2.65
N ILE A 146 4.13 19.35 1.58
CA ILE A 146 5.25 18.61 0.96
C ILE A 146 6.36 19.57 0.48
N PHE A 147 6.02 20.80 0.09
CA PHE A 147 6.99 21.85 -0.27
C PHE A 147 7.72 22.47 0.93
N ILE A 148 7.03 22.69 2.07
CA ILE A 148 7.63 23.24 3.30
C ILE A 148 8.55 22.20 3.97
N PHE A 149 8.17 20.92 3.91
CA PHE A 149 9.03 19.82 4.37
C PHE A 149 10.35 19.80 3.61
N GLY A 150 10.32 19.99 2.28
CA GLY A 150 11.54 20.10 1.47
C GLY A 150 12.49 21.24 1.90
N LEU A 151 11.97 22.38 2.36
CA LEU A 151 12.78 23.53 2.80
C LEU A 151 13.37 23.33 4.21
N LEU A 152 12.62 22.72 5.13
CA LEU A 152 13.11 22.39 6.47
C LEU A 152 14.21 21.32 6.44
N THR A 153 14.10 20.36 5.52
CA THR A 153 15.14 19.35 5.28
C THR A 153 16.45 19.98 4.80
N ILE A 154 16.42 21.09 4.05
CA ILE A 154 17.62 21.84 3.62
C ILE A 154 18.27 22.60 4.79
N TYR A 155 17.49 23.18 5.69
CA TYR A 155 18.03 23.94 6.84
C TYR A 155 18.73 23.03 7.87
N ASN A 156 18.23 21.80 8.08
CA ASN A 156 18.79 20.85 9.05
C ASN A 156 20.04 20.08 8.55
N THR A 157 20.41 20.21 7.27
CA THR A 157 21.52 19.48 6.62
C THR A 157 22.92 19.77 7.21
N LYS A 158 23.06 20.79 8.08
CA LYS A 158 24.37 21.22 8.60
C LYS A 158 24.88 20.44 9.82
N LYS A 159 24.06 19.69 10.57
CA LYS A 159 24.46 19.28 11.94
C LYS A 159 24.88 17.82 12.20
N LEU A 160 24.88 16.87 11.27
CA LEU A 160 25.23 15.47 11.64
C LEU A 160 26.23 14.78 10.71
N ASN A 161 27.43 14.56 11.24
CA ASN A 161 28.49 13.68 10.71
C ASN A 161 28.66 12.49 11.67
N ARG A 162 28.46 11.24 11.22
CA ARG A 162 29.29 10.09 11.65
C ARG A 162 28.97 8.78 10.89
N ASN A 163 30.06 8.10 10.50
CA ASN A 163 30.26 6.66 10.27
C ASN A 163 30.14 6.09 8.85
N ARG A 164 31.31 5.70 8.30
CA ARG A 164 31.57 5.17 6.95
C ARG A 164 31.78 3.63 6.87
N ILE A 165 31.75 2.88 7.98
CA ILE A 165 32.24 1.48 8.01
C ILE A 165 31.14 0.42 7.76
N VAL A 166 29.86 0.76 7.91
CA VAL A 166 28.70 -0.17 7.73
C VAL A 166 28.36 -0.44 6.22
N VAL A 167 29.10 0.15 5.28
CA VAL A 167 28.67 0.37 3.88
C VAL A 167 28.77 -0.87 2.97
N PHE A 168 29.64 -1.85 3.24
CA PHE A 168 29.90 -2.95 2.29
C PHE A 168 28.88 -4.11 2.35
N ARG A 169 28.45 -4.57 3.54
CA ARG A 169 27.36 -5.57 3.67
C ARG A 169 25.99 -5.02 3.24
N TYR A 170 25.83 -3.70 3.30
CA TYR A 170 24.63 -2.99 2.86
C TYR A 170 24.42 -3.19 1.35
N ARG A 171 25.45 -2.99 0.50
CA ARG A 171 25.36 -2.96 -0.98
C ARG A 171 24.62 -4.12 -1.69
N ARG A 172 24.72 -5.38 -1.22
CA ARG A 172 24.06 -6.53 -1.89
C ARG A 172 22.56 -6.59 -1.60
N THR A 173 22.19 -6.43 -0.34
CA THR A 173 20.78 -6.30 0.11
C THR A 173 20.12 -5.06 -0.50
N GLU A 174 20.88 -3.98 -0.57
CA GLU A 174 20.49 -2.71 -1.20
C GLU A 174 20.08 -2.88 -2.67
N ARG A 175 20.84 -3.62 -3.48
CA ARG A 175 20.43 -3.92 -4.87
C ARG A 175 19.15 -4.75 -4.96
N GLN A 176 18.96 -5.70 -4.03
CA GLN A 176 17.74 -6.52 -4.00
C GLN A 176 16.50 -5.68 -3.67
N LEU A 177 16.60 -4.76 -2.71
CA LEU A 177 15.53 -3.82 -2.36
C LEU A 177 15.24 -2.83 -3.51
N ALA A 178 16.26 -2.37 -4.23
CA ALA A 178 16.07 -1.53 -5.43
C ALA A 178 15.30 -2.25 -6.53
N ARG A 179 15.66 -3.51 -6.82
CA ARG A 179 14.95 -4.34 -7.81
C ARG A 179 13.49 -4.59 -7.39
N MET A 180 13.26 -4.87 -6.12
CA MET A 180 11.92 -5.04 -5.54
C MET A 180 11.06 -3.79 -5.73
N LEU A 181 11.61 -2.60 -5.44
CA LEU A 181 10.93 -1.32 -5.65
C LEU A 181 10.57 -1.06 -7.12
N ILE A 182 11.51 -1.31 -8.05
CA ILE A 182 11.24 -1.12 -9.48
C ILE A 182 10.09 -2.02 -9.94
N VAL A 183 10.13 -3.31 -9.57
CA VAL A 183 9.06 -4.25 -9.90
C VAL A 183 7.72 -3.79 -9.32
N GLN A 184 7.71 -3.26 -8.10
CA GLN A 184 6.51 -2.75 -7.46
C GLN A 184 5.96 -1.51 -8.18
N VAL A 185 6.81 -0.53 -8.52
CA VAL A 185 6.41 0.67 -9.28
C VAL A 185 5.82 0.28 -10.62
N LEU A 186 6.50 -0.58 -11.38
CA LEU A 186 6.02 -1.03 -12.69
C LEU A 186 4.68 -1.76 -12.57
N SER A 187 4.54 -2.67 -11.61
CA SER A 187 3.28 -3.37 -11.38
C SER A 187 2.13 -2.43 -11.02
N HIS A 188 2.40 -1.40 -10.22
CA HIS A 188 1.40 -0.43 -9.82
C HIS A 188 0.97 0.42 -11.02
N VAL A 189 1.91 0.90 -11.83
CA VAL A 189 1.60 1.66 -13.05
C VAL A 189 0.73 0.82 -14.01
N ILE A 190 1.13 -0.43 -14.29
CA ILE A 190 0.40 -1.30 -15.23
C ILE A 190 -1.04 -1.55 -14.78
N LEU A 191 -1.27 -1.79 -13.48
CA LEU A 191 -2.61 -2.09 -12.95
C LEU A 191 -3.51 -0.85 -12.84
N ASN A 192 -2.93 0.34 -12.62
CA ASN A 192 -3.69 1.58 -12.43
C ASN A 192 -3.98 2.32 -13.74
N LEU A 193 -3.09 2.22 -14.73
CA LEU A 193 -3.16 3.01 -15.96
C LEU A 193 -4.48 2.83 -16.74
N PRO A 194 -5.02 1.62 -16.95
CA PRO A 194 -6.26 1.43 -17.70
C PRO A 194 -7.47 2.09 -17.02
N PHE A 195 -7.54 1.99 -15.69
CA PHE A 195 -8.60 2.62 -14.91
C PHE A 195 -8.48 4.15 -14.96
N LEU A 196 -7.26 4.69 -14.86
CA LEU A 196 -7.02 6.13 -14.99
C LEU A 196 -7.52 6.66 -16.34
N ILE A 197 -7.21 5.97 -17.44
CA ILE A 197 -7.67 6.35 -18.79
C ILE A 197 -9.19 6.37 -18.85
N MET A 198 -9.85 5.31 -18.39
CA MET A 198 -11.32 5.24 -18.36
C MET A 198 -11.96 6.33 -17.49
N PHE A 199 -11.36 6.60 -16.34
CA PHE A 199 -11.83 7.66 -15.45
C PHE A 199 -11.70 9.04 -16.09
N LEU A 200 -10.59 9.33 -16.79
CA LEU A 200 -10.42 10.57 -17.54
C LEU A 200 -11.44 10.68 -18.69
N MET A 201 -11.70 9.60 -19.42
CA MET A 201 -12.73 9.57 -20.47
C MET A 201 -14.13 9.84 -19.91
N LEU A 202 -14.44 9.33 -18.71
CA LEU A 202 -15.72 9.61 -18.04
C LEU A 202 -15.86 11.11 -17.70
N LEU A 203 -14.78 11.78 -17.29
CA LEU A 203 -14.80 13.22 -17.00
C LEU A 203 -15.01 14.07 -18.26
N ILE A 204 -14.58 13.58 -19.43
CA ILE A 204 -14.65 14.26 -20.73
C ILE A 204 -15.96 13.93 -21.50
N SER A 205 -16.79 13.01 -20.97
CA SER A 205 -17.96 12.38 -21.63
C SER A 205 -19.05 13.35 -22.16
N ILE A 206 -18.94 14.65 -21.91
CA ILE A 206 -19.71 15.70 -22.60
C ILE A 206 -19.52 15.61 -24.13
N THR A 207 -18.37 15.09 -24.62
CA THR A 207 -18.05 14.95 -26.06
C THR A 207 -18.30 13.56 -26.64
N PHE A 208 -18.31 12.50 -25.82
CA PHE A 208 -18.52 11.12 -26.26
C PHE A 208 -19.47 10.42 -25.28
N PRO A 209 -20.67 10.00 -25.72
CA PRO A 209 -21.63 9.34 -24.85
C PRO A 209 -21.07 8.00 -24.37
N SER A 210 -21.22 7.74 -23.07
CA SER A 210 -20.81 6.48 -22.47
C SER A 210 -21.77 5.36 -22.85
N ASN A 211 -21.25 4.33 -23.51
CA ASN A 211 -22.01 3.15 -23.90
C ASN A 211 -21.96 2.04 -22.83
N ILE A 212 -22.76 1.00 -22.98
CA ILE A 212 -22.82 -0.13 -22.05
C ILE A 212 -21.48 -0.88 -21.97
N ILE A 213 -20.80 -1.03 -23.12
CA ILE A 213 -19.45 -1.62 -23.18
C ILE A 213 -18.45 -0.79 -22.36
N PHE A 214 -18.59 0.55 -22.38
CA PHE A 214 -17.74 1.44 -21.59
C PHE A 214 -17.92 1.20 -20.09
N TYR A 215 -19.16 1.07 -19.62
CA TYR A 215 -19.45 0.77 -18.21
C TYR A 215 -18.90 -0.61 -17.79
N PHE A 216 -19.06 -1.63 -18.63
CA PHE A 216 -18.50 -2.96 -18.37
C PHE A 216 -16.96 -2.92 -18.26
N LEU A 217 -16.28 -2.27 -19.21
CA LEU A 217 -14.82 -2.09 -19.18
C LEU A 217 -14.37 -1.26 -17.97
N TYR A 218 -15.13 -0.24 -17.60
CA TYR A 218 -14.87 0.56 -16.41
C TYR A 218 -14.85 -0.31 -15.15
N LEU A 219 -15.86 -1.18 -14.96
CA LEU A 219 -15.90 -2.12 -13.84
C LEU A 219 -14.71 -3.09 -13.85
N LEU A 220 -14.36 -3.64 -15.02
CA LEU A 220 -13.23 -4.56 -15.15
C LEU A 220 -11.89 -3.89 -14.79
N PHE A 221 -11.65 -2.68 -15.31
CA PHE A 221 -10.43 -1.94 -15.01
C PHE A 221 -10.41 -1.42 -13.57
N LYS A 222 -11.57 -1.14 -12.96
CA LYS A 222 -11.69 -0.83 -11.52
C LYS A 222 -11.26 -2.01 -10.65
N ILE A 223 -11.62 -3.24 -11.04
CA ILE A 223 -11.13 -4.45 -10.36
C ILE A 223 -9.60 -4.59 -10.49
N LEU A 224 -9.04 -4.34 -11.67
CA LEU A 224 -7.59 -4.34 -11.88
C LEU A 224 -6.87 -3.28 -11.01
N PHE A 225 -7.46 -2.10 -10.90
CA PHE A 225 -7.00 -1.07 -9.98
C PHE A 225 -7.01 -1.55 -8.51
N TYR A 226 -8.07 -2.24 -8.06
CA TYR A 226 -8.11 -2.79 -6.70
C TYR A 226 -7.06 -3.87 -6.45
N MET A 227 -6.70 -4.68 -7.46
CA MET A 227 -5.63 -5.67 -7.33
C MET A 227 -4.28 -5.02 -6.98
N ALA A 228 -4.04 -3.76 -7.37
CA ALA A 228 -2.80 -3.04 -7.07
C ALA A 228 -2.55 -2.86 -5.56
N PHE A 229 -3.58 -2.94 -4.72
CA PHE A 229 -3.47 -2.85 -3.25
C PHE A 229 -3.09 -4.19 -2.60
N ILE A 230 -3.15 -5.29 -3.35
CA ILE A 230 -2.77 -6.64 -2.90
C ILE A 230 -1.36 -7.01 -3.36
N THR A 231 -0.94 -6.51 -4.52
CA THR A 231 0.34 -6.88 -5.15
C THR A 231 1.59 -6.73 -4.29
N PRO A 232 1.74 -5.75 -3.36
CA PRO A 232 2.99 -5.57 -2.62
C PRO A 232 3.43 -6.85 -1.91
N PHE A 233 2.53 -7.53 -1.19
CA PHE A 233 2.87 -8.77 -0.48
C PHE A 233 3.40 -9.87 -1.41
N PHE A 234 2.69 -10.15 -2.51
CA PHE A 234 3.08 -11.21 -3.44
C PHE A 234 4.39 -10.88 -4.15
N LEU A 235 4.57 -9.63 -4.55
CA LEU A 235 5.81 -9.18 -5.18
C LEU A 235 6.99 -9.23 -4.22
N TYR A 236 6.78 -8.95 -2.92
CA TYR A 236 7.83 -9.04 -1.91
C TYR A 236 8.28 -10.48 -1.70
N ILE A 237 7.33 -11.43 -1.70
CA ILE A 237 7.67 -12.86 -1.65
C ILE A 237 8.50 -13.26 -2.88
N LEU A 238 8.08 -12.89 -4.09
CA LEU A 238 8.79 -13.29 -5.30
C LEU A 238 10.17 -12.64 -5.42
N SER A 239 10.25 -11.34 -5.15
CA SER A 239 11.44 -10.53 -5.47
C SER A 239 12.46 -10.41 -4.34
N ALA A 240 12.04 -10.52 -3.06
CA ALA A 240 12.89 -10.21 -1.90
C ALA A 240 13.23 -11.47 -1.06
N GLN A 241 14.50 -11.86 -1.10
CA GLN A 241 15.01 -13.03 -0.37
C GLN A 241 14.97 -12.84 1.16
N LEU A 242 15.28 -11.63 1.64
CA LEU A 242 15.22 -11.31 3.08
C LEU A 242 13.79 -11.35 3.62
N TYR A 243 12.84 -10.85 2.84
CA TYR A 243 11.42 -10.91 3.20
C TYR A 243 10.97 -12.36 3.35
N ARG A 244 11.32 -13.24 2.40
CA ARG A 244 11.04 -14.68 2.47
C ARG A 244 11.66 -15.35 3.68
N ALA A 245 12.91 -15.03 4.00
CA ALA A 245 13.59 -15.58 5.17
C ALA A 245 12.83 -15.24 6.46
N GLU A 246 12.39 -13.99 6.60
CA GLU A 246 11.60 -13.54 7.75
C GLU A 246 10.19 -14.16 7.81
N LEU A 247 9.56 -14.36 6.66
CA LEU A 247 8.28 -15.06 6.55
C LEU A 247 8.41 -16.52 7.01
N ILE A 248 9.42 -17.26 6.51
CA ILE A 248 9.66 -18.66 6.90
C ILE A 248 9.94 -18.76 8.41
N LEU A 249 10.74 -17.85 8.97
CA LEU A 249 11.02 -17.80 10.40
C LEU A 249 9.74 -17.54 11.22
N LEU A 250 8.85 -16.68 10.72
CA LEU A 250 7.56 -16.43 11.35
C LEU A 250 6.68 -17.69 11.33
N LEU A 251 6.55 -18.34 10.18
CA LEU A 251 5.77 -19.57 10.03
C LEU A 251 6.30 -20.69 10.95
N LYS A 252 7.62 -20.88 11.01
CA LYS A 252 8.25 -21.85 11.92
C LYS A 252 7.95 -21.54 13.39
N LYS A 253 7.97 -20.26 13.79
CA LYS A 253 7.65 -19.86 15.16
C LYS A 253 6.18 -20.13 15.49
N THR A 254 5.25 -19.77 14.60
CA THR A 254 3.81 -20.03 14.77
C THR A 254 3.52 -21.53 14.86
N PHE A 255 4.12 -22.33 13.99
CA PHE A 255 3.97 -23.80 14.01
C PHE A 255 4.49 -24.42 15.31
N ARG A 256 5.65 -23.95 15.82
CA ARG A 256 6.17 -24.41 17.13
C ARG A 256 5.25 -24.06 18.29
N ILE A 257 4.65 -22.86 18.29
CA ILE A 257 3.69 -22.44 19.32
C ILE A 257 2.42 -23.30 19.26
N TYR A 258 1.89 -23.48 18.05
CA TYR A 258 0.73 -24.34 17.82
C TYR A 258 0.97 -25.77 18.35
N ASN A 259 2.10 -26.40 17.99
CA ASN A 259 2.43 -27.74 18.49
C ASN A 259 2.57 -27.76 20.03
N ARG A 260 3.14 -26.71 20.66
CA ARG A 260 3.22 -26.64 22.12
C ARG A 260 1.84 -26.52 22.79
N ILE A 261 0.88 -25.85 22.16
CA ILE A 261 -0.48 -25.72 22.67
C ILE A 261 -1.25 -27.04 22.47
N ALA A 262 -1.10 -27.67 21.31
CA ALA A 262 -1.75 -28.95 21.00
C ALA A 262 -1.29 -30.10 21.91
N ILE A 263 -0.06 -30.05 22.44
CA ILE A 263 0.50 -31.09 23.32
C ILE A 263 0.15 -30.87 24.81
N ARG A 264 -0.44 -29.72 25.20
CA ARG A 264 -0.87 -29.55 26.60
C ARG A 264 -2.16 -30.36 26.85
N PRO A 265 -2.15 -31.39 27.70
CA PRO A 265 -3.38 -32.08 28.08
C PRO A 265 -4.30 -31.08 28.79
N MET A 266 -5.60 -31.12 28.48
CA MET A 266 -6.59 -30.32 29.21
C MET A 266 -6.50 -30.70 30.70
N PRO A 267 -6.47 -29.74 31.63
CA PRO A 267 -6.50 -30.06 33.05
C PRO A 267 -7.79 -30.85 33.32
N GLY A 268 -7.62 -32.14 33.62
CA GLY A 268 -8.73 -33.01 33.98
C GLY A 268 -9.47 -32.43 35.17
N ASN A 269 -10.80 -32.39 35.05
CA ASN A 269 -11.72 -31.95 36.07
C ASN A 269 -11.45 -32.76 37.35
N ARG A 270 -10.85 -32.12 38.37
CA ARG A 270 -10.76 -32.74 39.70
C ARG A 270 -12.12 -32.54 40.36
N ASN A 271 -12.88 -33.63 40.40
CA ASN A 271 -14.05 -33.80 41.25
C ASN A 271 -13.69 -33.58 42.72
#